data_AF-A0A5W8X9F9-F1
#
_entry.id   AF-A0A5W8X9F9-F1
#
_cell.length_a   1.000
_cell.length_b   1.000
_cell.length_c   1.000
_cell.angle_alpha   90.00
_cell.angle_beta   90.00
_cell.angle_gamma   90.00
#
_symmetry.space_group_name_H-M   'P 1'
#
loop_
_entity.id
_entity.type
_entity.pdbx_description
1 polymer ?
#
loop_
_entity_poly.entity_id
_entity_poly.type
_entity_poly.pdbx_seq_one_letter_code
_entity_poly.pdbx_strand_id
1 'polypeptide(L)'
;MSDLPISYDIAGPVPKTTDELRQLVIDTATALSPGITTNLPGSLIEDMVSTSVGALVVCDQARVDLINSCSPYAANVHLLAQLGDMYGVQKGQGTNTSVYVVFSGPPGFAIPKGFMVGDGTYTY
;
A
#
# COMPACT_ATOMS: atom_id res chain seq x y z
N MET A 1 -10.09 15.27 19.20
CA MET A 1 -9.92 15.17 17.74
C MET A 1 -8.88 16.23 17.40
N SER A 2 -7.75 15.89 16.78
CA SER A 2 -6.64 16.83 16.58
C SER A 2 -7.05 17.93 15.59
N ASP A 3 -6.90 19.21 15.98
CA ASP A 3 -7.21 20.42 15.17
C ASP A 3 -6.19 20.69 14.05
N LEU A 4 -5.49 19.66 13.57
CA LEU A 4 -4.55 19.81 12.46
C LEU A 4 -5.35 19.94 11.15
N PRO A 5 -5.25 21.07 10.42
CA PRO A 5 -5.87 21.19 9.10
C PRO A 5 -5.17 20.22 8.15
N ILE A 6 -5.88 19.16 7.76
CA ILE A 6 -5.37 18.21 6.79
C ILE A 6 -5.91 18.61 5.41
N SER A 7 -5.07 19.32 4.64
CA SER A 7 -5.34 19.64 3.24
C SER A 7 -4.46 18.74 2.37
N TYR A 8 -5.06 17.79 1.66
CA TYR A 8 -4.39 17.00 0.64
C TYR A 8 -4.72 17.55 -0.75
N ASP A 9 -3.72 17.66 -1.61
CA ASP A 9 -3.92 17.96 -3.02
C ASP A 9 -4.21 16.67 -3.82
N ILE A 10 -4.27 16.78 -5.15
CA ILE A 10 -4.54 15.63 -6.02
C ILE A 10 -3.45 14.55 -5.96
N ALA A 11 -2.23 14.88 -5.53
CA ALA A 11 -1.14 13.92 -5.38
C ALA A 11 -1.25 13.10 -4.08
N GLY A 12 -2.13 13.50 -3.16
CA GLY A 12 -2.31 12.84 -1.87
C GLY A 12 -1.17 13.15 -0.89
N PRO A 13 -1.17 12.55 0.32
CA PRO A 13 -0.08 12.68 1.26
C PRO A 13 1.23 12.11 0.69
N VAL A 14 2.32 12.85 0.89
CA VAL A 14 3.69 12.40 0.63
C VAL A 14 4.39 12.14 1.96
N PRO A 15 5.26 11.11 2.06
CA PRO A 15 6.03 10.88 3.28
C PRO A 15 6.89 12.10 3.62
N LYS A 16 6.87 12.51 4.88
CA LYS A 16 7.76 13.55 5.40
C LYS A 16 9.16 13.00 5.59
N THR A 17 10.15 13.85 5.37
CA THR A 17 11.53 13.52 5.71
C THR A 17 11.73 13.47 7.23
N THR A 18 12.74 12.73 7.66
CA THR A 18 13.15 12.63 9.06
C THR A 18 13.43 14.00 9.69
N ASP A 19 13.99 14.93 8.92
CA ASP A 19 14.31 16.28 9.38
C ASP A 19 13.06 17.13 9.58
N GLU A 20 12.09 17.03 8.67
CA GLU A 20 10.79 17.71 8.82
C GLU A 20 10.02 17.20 10.04
N LEU A 21 10.01 15.88 10.27
CA LEU A 21 9.39 15.28 11.45
C LEU A 21 10.10 15.71 12.73
N ARG A 22 11.43 15.78 12.71
CA ARG A 22 12.22 16.28 13.85
C ARG A 22 11.85 17.71 14.20
N GLN A 23 11.81 18.58 13.20
CA GLN A 23 11.45 19.99 13.42
C GLN A 23 10.02 20.12 13.96
N LEU A 24 9.08 19.34 13.41
CA LEU A 24 7.69 19.33 13.87
C LEU A 24 7.58 18.94 15.36
N VAL A 25 8.36 17.94 15.80
CA VAL A 25 8.41 17.53 17.22
C VAL A 25 8.96 18.64 18.10
N ILE A 26 10.06 19.27 17.70
CA ILE A 26 10.69 20.36 18.45
C ILE A 26 9.74 21.56 18.57
N ASP A 27 9.11 21.95 17.47
CA ASP A 27 8.18 23.08 17.42
C ASP A 27 6.97 22.81 18.31
N THR A 28 6.39 21.61 18.22
CA THR A 28 5.23 21.19 19.02
C THR A 28 5.59 21.13 20.50
N ALA A 29 6.73 20.56 20.86
CA ALA A 29 7.20 20.48 22.24
C ALA A 29 7.49 21.87 22.83
N THR A 30 8.08 22.77 22.05
CA THR A 30 8.37 24.15 22.46
C THR A 30 7.09 24.96 22.65
N ALA A 31 6.08 24.75 21.81
CA ALA A 31 4.77 25.39 21.94
C ALA A 31 4.00 24.90 23.19
N LEU A 32 4.07 23.59 23.50
CA LEU A 32 3.41 23.00 24.67
C LEU A 32 4.13 23.32 25.98
N SER A 33 5.46 23.45 25.95
CA SER A 33 6.27 23.76 27.12
C SER A 33 7.37 24.78 26.76
N PRO A 34 7.04 26.08 26.80
CA PRO A 34 8.02 27.14 26.60
C PRO A 34 9.18 27.01 27.60
N GLY A 35 10.42 26.91 27.09
CA GLY A 35 11.62 26.74 27.92
C GLY A 35 12.15 25.31 28.02
N ILE A 36 11.56 24.33 27.30
CA ILE A 36 12.08 22.96 27.28
C ILE A 36 13.54 22.87 26.81
N THR A 37 13.95 23.76 25.88
CA THR A 37 15.30 23.85 25.35
C THR A 37 16.30 24.53 26.29
N THR A 38 15.82 25.25 27.31
CA THR A 38 16.65 25.87 28.36
C THR A 38 16.69 25.05 29.64
N ASN A 39 15.66 24.26 29.91
CA ASN A 39 15.49 23.51 31.16
C ASN A 39 16.05 22.09 31.10
N LEU A 40 16.25 21.54 29.90
CA LEU A 40 16.78 20.19 29.70
C LEU A 40 18.15 20.23 28.99
N PRO A 41 19.10 19.34 29.38
CA PRO A 41 20.34 19.18 28.65
C PRO A 41 20.09 18.79 27.19
N GLY A 42 20.84 19.37 26.25
CA GLY A 42 20.66 19.11 24.82
C GLY A 42 20.79 17.63 24.43
N SER A 43 21.59 16.84 25.15
CA SER A 43 21.71 15.40 24.92
C SER A 43 20.45 14.61 25.27
N LEU A 44 19.71 15.03 26.29
CA LEU A 44 18.44 14.38 26.67
C LEU A 44 17.33 14.73 25.66
N ILE A 45 17.33 15.96 25.17
CA ILE A 45 16.41 16.39 24.10
C ILE A 45 16.69 15.59 22.84
N GLU A 46 17.97 15.43 22.46
CA GLU A 46 18.35 14.66 21.27
C GLU A 46 17.91 13.19 21.36
N ASP A 47 18.14 12.52 22.49
CA ASP A 47 17.78 11.11 22.68
C ASP A 47 16.25 10.88 22.64
N MET A 48 15.49 11.76 23.29
CA MET A 48 14.03 11.71 23.28
C MET A 48 13.46 12.01 21.88
N VAL A 49 14.03 12.98 21.18
CA VAL A 49 13.56 13.40 19.85
C VAL A 49 13.93 12.36 18.80
N SER A 50 15.15 11.80 18.82
CA SER A 50 15.59 10.81 17.84
C SER A 50 14.74 9.53 17.90
N THR A 51 14.42 9.04 19.10
CA THR A 51 13.51 7.91 19.31
C THR A 51 12.09 8.23 18.83
N SER A 52 11.57 9.41 19.17
CA SER A 52 10.22 9.84 18.76
C SER A 52 10.10 10.00 17.25
N VAL A 53 11.14 10.53 16.61
CA VAL A 53 11.20 10.69 15.15
C VAL A 53 11.24 9.33 14.46
N GLY A 54 11.98 8.35 14.98
CA GLY A 54 11.98 6.98 14.46
C GLY A 54 10.57 6.37 14.44
N ALA A 55 9.80 6.56 15.51
CA ALA A 55 8.41 6.12 15.56
C ALA A 55 7.51 6.91 14.57
N LEU A 56 7.69 8.22 14.49
CA LEU A 56 6.90 9.08 13.61
C LEU A 56 7.13 8.78 12.13
N VAL A 57 8.33 8.37 11.73
CA VAL A 57 8.60 7.93 10.35
C VAL A 57 7.70 6.74 9.98
N VAL A 58 7.58 5.76 10.86
CA VAL A 58 6.72 4.58 10.64
C VAL A 58 5.24 4.99 10.60
N CYS A 59 4.81 5.86 11.50
CA CYS A 59 3.43 6.34 11.52
C CYS A 59 3.07 7.21 10.31
N ASP A 60 3.99 8.07 9.87
CA ASP A 60 3.80 8.93 8.69
C ASP A 60 3.69 8.08 7.41
N GLN A 61 4.55 7.06 7.27
CA GLN A 61 4.47 6.11 6.17
C GLN A 61 3.16 5.33 6.18
N ALA A 62 2.74 4.81 7.34
CA ALA A 62 1.46 4.10 7.47
C ALA A 62 0.26 4.99 7.10
N ARG A 63 0.30 6.28 7.46
CA ARG A 63 -0.73 7.25 7.07
C ARG A 63 -0.76 7.42 5.55
N VAL A 64 0.39 7.62 4.92
CA VAL A 64 0.52 7.80 3.47
C VAL A 64 -0.02 6.59 2.73
N ASP A 65 0.43 5.39 3.11
CA ASP A 65 0.03 4.13 2.47
C ASP A 65 -1.48 3.88 2.59
N LEU A 66 -2.04 4.14 3.77
CA LEU A 66 -3.48 3.97 4.00
C LEU A 66 -4.29 4.93 3.13
N ILE A 67 -3.97 6.22 3.13
CA ILE A 67 -4.77 7.21 2.40
C ILE A 67 -4.64 7.00 0.89
N ASN A 68 -3.44 6.74 0.39
CA ASN A 68 -3.23 6.51 -1.03
C ASN A 68 -3.89 5.21 -1.51
N SER A 69 -4.05 4.21 -0.63
CA SER A 69 -4.73 2.94 -0.96
C SER A 69 -6.27 2.99 -0.90
N CYS A 70 -6.87 4.10 -0.49
CA CYS A 70 -8.34 4.25 -0.45
C CYS A 70 -8.97 4.70 -1.78
N SER A 71 -8.18 5.17 -2.75
CA SER A 71 -8.73 5.58 -4.07
C SER A 71 -8.82 4.38 -5.02
N PRO A 72 -9.88 4.23 -5.84
CA PRO A 72 -10.01 3.10 -6.77
C PRO A 72 -8.83 2.95 -7.75
N TYR A 73 -8.14 4.05 -8.07
CA TYR A 73 -7.02 4.06 -9.01
C TYR A 73 -5.66 3.80 -8.37
N ALA A 74 -5.53 3.91 -7.05
CA ALA A 74 -4.27 3.64 -6.32
C ALA A 74 -4.45 2.59 -5.20
N ALA A 75 -5.64 1.98 -5.09
CA ALA A 75 -5.92 0.93 -4.15
C ALA A 75 -5.03 -0.28 -4.40
N ASN A 76 -4.48 -0.83 -3.31
CA ASN A 76 -3.83 -2.12 -3.39
C ASN A 76 -4.88 -3.20 -3.77
N VAL A 77 -4.41 -4.32 -4.31
CA VAL A 77 -5.30 -5.39 -4.83
C VAL A 77 -6.30 -5.88 -3.78
N HIS A 78 -5.91 -5.89 -2.50
CA HIS A 78 -6.77 -6.33 -1.41
C HIS A 78 -7.93 -5.35 -1.13
N LEU A 79 -7.63 -4.06 -1.00
CA LEU A 79 -8.63 -3.00 -0.83
C LEU A 79 -9.51 -2.86 -2.06
N LEU A 80 -8.95 -2.94 -3.26
CA LEU A 80 -9.73 -2.93 -4.50
C LEU A 80 -10.70 -4.12 -4.56
N ALA A 81 -10.27 -5.30 -4.11
CA ALA A 81 -11.14 -6.47 -4.05
C ALA A 81 -12.29 -6.29 -3.06
N GLN A 82 -12.02 -5.73 -1.87
CA GLN A 82 -13.04 -5.42 -0.86
C GLN A 82 -14.02 -4.35 -1.35
N LEU A 83 -13.52 -3.28 -1.98
CA LEU A 83 -14.34 -2.24 -2.57
C LEU A 83 -15.24 -2.82 -3.68
N GLY A 84 -14.67 -3.67 -4.56
CA GLY A 84 -15.44 -4.37 -5.58
C GLY A 84 -16.59 -5.21 -5.00
N ASP A 85 -16.36 -5.90 -3.89
CA ASP A 85 -17.40 -6.67 -3.20
C ASP A 85 -18.48 -5.76 -2.59
N MET A 86 -18.10 -4.62 -1.99
CA MET A 86 -19.05 -3.64 -1.43
C MET A 86 -19.93 -3.00 -2.52
N TYR A 87 -19.34 -2.67 -3.67
CA TYR A 87 -20.05 -2.06 -4.80
C TYR A 87 -20.79 -3.06 -5.67
N GLY A 88 -20.71 -4.37 -5.38
CA GLY A 88 -21.35 -5.43 -6.16
C GLY A 88 -20.77 -5.59 -7.57
N VAL A 89 -19.54 -5.16 -7.79
CA VAL A 89 -18.85 -5.29 -9.09
C VAL A 89 -18.48 -6.75 -9.30
N GLN A 90 -19.04 -7.38 -10.33
CA GLN A 90 -18.67 -8.73 -10.70
C GLN A 90 -17.23 -8.76 -11.22
N LYS A 91 -16.34 -9.38 -10.43
CA LYS A 91 -14.95 -9.64 -10.82
C LYS A 91 -14.93 -10.54 -12.05
N GLY A 92 -14.13 -10.19 -13.05
CA GLY A 92 -13.85 -11.08 -14.16
C GLY A 92 -13.27 -12.38 -13.64
N GLN A 93 -13.83 -13.52 -14.05
CA GLN A 93 -13.24 -14.82 -13.75
C GLN A 93 -12.03 -15.00 -14.66
N GLY A 94 -10.88 -15.36 -14.07
CA GLY A 94 -9.75 -15.82 -14.86
C GLY A 94 -10.16 -17.08 -15.61
N THR A 95 -10.41 -16.97 -16.90
CA THR A 95 -10.67 -18.14 -17.74
C THR A 95 -9.35 -18.75 -18.14
N ASN A 96 -9.21 -20.08 -18.05
CA ASN A 96 -8.12 -20.76 -18.75
C ASN A 96 -8.19 -20.36 -20.22
N THR A 97 -7.03 -20.01 -20.78
CA THR A 97 -6.91 -19.68 -22.20
C THR A 97 -7.45 -20.85 -23.02
N SER A 98 -8.45 -20.61 -23.87
CA SER A 98 -8.98 -21.64 -24.77
C SER A 98 -8.24 -21.57 -26.10
N VAL A 99 -7.59 -22.66 -26.49
CA VAL A 99 -6.90 -22.77 -27.78
C VAL A 99 -7.57 -23.84 -28.65
N TYR A 100 -7.62 -23.59 -29.96
CA TYR A 100 -8.13 -24.58 -30.92
C TYR A 100 -6.98 -25.50 -31.34
N VAL A 101 -7.18 -26.80 -31.17
CA VAL A 101 -6.19 -27.84 -31.51
C VAL A 101 -6.79 -28.83 -32.49
N VAL A 102 -6.02 -29.15 -33.52
CA VAL A 102 -6.36 -30.17 -34.52
C VAL A 102 -5.42 -31.35 -34.33
N PHE A 103 -5.99 -32.52 -34.06
CA PHE A 103 -5.23 -33.76 -33.94
C PHE A 103 -5.33 -34.56 -35.24
N SER A 104 -4.19 -35.04 -35.74
CA SER A 104 -4.13 -35.95 -36.88
C SER A 104 -3.50 -37.28 -36.46
N GLY A 105 -4.13 -38.40 -36.79
CA GLY A 105 -3.62 -39.72 -36.46
C GLY A 105 -4.41 -40.86 -37.11
N PRO A 106 -4.00 -42.12 -36.89
CA PRO A 106 -4.71 -43.30 -37.36
C PRO A 106 -6.15 -43.36 -36.83
N PRO A 107 -7.10 -43.95 -37.57
CA PRO A 107 -8.47 -44.10 -37.12
C PRO A 107 -8.56 -44.97 -35.85
N GLY A 108 -9.48 -44.63 -34.95
CA GLY A 108 -9.79 -45.41 -33.74
C GLY A 108 -9.18 -44.88 -32.44
N PHE A 109 -8.39 -43.81 -32.47
CA PHE A 109 -7.87 -43.17 -31.26
C PHE A 109 -8.83 -42.09 -30.74
N ALA A 110 -9.44 -42.32 -29.58
CA ALA A 110 -10.30 -41.34 -28.91
C ALA A 110 -9.47 -40.46 -27.96
N ILE A 111 -9.72 -39.15 -27.96
CA ILE A 111 -9.10 -38.21 -27.03
C ILE A 111 -10.07 -38.00 -25.86
N PRO A 112 -9.74 -38.46 -24.65
CA PRO A 112 -10.64 -38.34 -23.50
C PRO A 112 -10.71 -36.90 -22.99
N LYS A 113 -11.82 -36.57 -22.31
CA LYS A 113 -11.95 -35.29 -21.59
C LYS A 113 -10.86 -35.17 -20.53
N GLY A 114 -10.15 -34.04 -20.51
CA GLY A 114 -9.01 -33.80 -19.62
C GLY A 114 -7.65 -34.20 -20.22
N PHE A 115 -7.60 -34.53 -21.51
CA PHE A 115 -6.34 -34.66 -22.23
C PHE A 115 -5.59 -33.32 -22.21
N MET A 116 -4.38 -33.32 -21.65
CA MET A 116 -3.56 -32.10 -21.53
C MET A 116 -2.68 -31.90 -22.77
N VAL A 117 -2.67 -30.67 -23.28
CA VAL A 117 -1.81 -30.25 -24.41
C VAL A 117 -0.85 -29.17 -23.94
N GLY A 118 0.44 -29.29 -24.25
CA GLY A 118 1.43 -28.25 -23.98
C GLY A 118 1.94 -27.59 -25.26
N ASP A 119 2.07 -26.26 -25.26
CA ASP A 119 2.76 -25.50 -26.32
C ASP A 119 4.25 -25.21 -25.97
N GLY A 120 4.71 -25.76 -24.85
CA GLY A 120 6.07 -25.55 -24.30
C GLY A 120 6.15 -24.42 -23.27
N THR A 121 5.16 -23.53 -23.21
CA THR A 121 5.08 -22.44 -22.22
C THR A 121 3.87 -22.61 -21.29
N TYR A 122 2.75 -23.09 -21.81
CA TYR A 122 1.50 -23.30 -21.10
C TYR A 122 0.96 -24.72 -21.34
N THR A 123 0.15 -25.19 -20.39
CA THR A 123 -0.58 -26.45 -20.46
C THR A 123 -2.08 -26.14 -20.51
N TYR A 124 -2.77 -26.75 -21.45
CA TYR A 124 -4.20 -26.58 -21.73
C TYR A 124 -4.95 -27.89 -21.52
#